data_AF-A0A7Y8CQV0-F1
#
_entry.id   AF-A0A7Y8CQV0-F1
#
_cell.length_a   1.000
_cell.length_b   1.000
_cell.length_c   1.000
_cell.angle_alpha   90.00
_cell.angle_beta   90.00
_cell.angle_gamma   90.00
#
_symmetry.space_group_name_H-M   'P 1'
#
loop_
_entity.id
_entity.type
_entity.pdbx_description
1 polymer ?
#
loop_
_entity_poly.entity_id
_entity_poly.type
_entity_poly.pdbx_seq_one_letter_code
_entity_poly.pdbx_strand_id
1 'polypeptide(L)'
;MKINKQEQLFIRIISLLDNAEMGERRETILHLMHSARRASSDRDDFSAYKHSLNALSQLRKARHSMRLGGASEQNITLLESAIDMLLPVQKEAESYSYISTVVSSRGFLYLLFALLLLAICPIVFWVLRG
;
A
#
# COMPACT_ATOMS: atom_id res chain seq x y z
N MET A 1 -14.78 19.13 8.33
CA MET A 1 -14.14 17.84 8.01
C MET A 1 -12.64 18.01 8.24
N LYS A 2 -12.01 17.27 9.17
CA LYS A 2 -10.55 17.37 9.40
C LYS A 2 -9.84 16.58 8.30
N ILE A 3 -8.97 17.23 7.53
CA ILE A 3 -8.11 16.56 6.54
C ILE A 3 -7.16 15.61 7.30
N ASN A 4 -7.11 14.34 6.91
CA ASN A 4 -6.18 13.36 7.48
C ASN A 4 -4.73 13.73 7.11
N LYS A 5 -3.76 13.48 7.99
CA LYS A 5 -2.32 13.66 7.72
C LYS A 5 -1.89 12.98 6.41
N GLN A 6 -2.43 11.81 6.11
CA GLN A 6 -2.12 11.08 4.88
C GLN A 6 -2.65 11.81 3.63
N GLU A 7 -3.86 12.36 3.70
CA GLU A 7 -4.43 13.18 2.62
C GLU A 7 -3.61 14.46 2.38
N GLN A 8 -3.15 15.13 3.44
CA GLN A 8 -2.25 16.29 3.33
C GLN A 8 -0.93 15.94 2.64
N LEU A 9 -0.37 14.78 2.97
CA LEU A 9 0.85 14.27 2.33
C LEU A 9 0.63 14.04 0.84
N PHE A 10 -0.49 13.43 0.44
CA PHE A 10 -0.81 13.25 -0.98
C PHE A 10 -1.02 14.56 -1.72
N ILE A 11 -1.70 15.55 -1.11
CA ILE A 11 -1.84 16.89 -1.69
C ILE A 11 -0.47 17.53 -1.94
N ARG A 12 0.44 17.43 -0.95
CA ARG A 12 1.79 17.98 -1.08
C ARG A 12 2.57 17.31 -2.23
N ILE A 13 2.52 15.99 -2.34
CA ILE A 13 3.17 15.26 -3.43
C ILE A 13 2.57 15.66 -4.78
N ILE A 14 1.24 15.74 -4.91
CA ILE A 14 0.58 16.16 -6.15
C ILE A 14 1.08 17.56 -6.56
N SER A 15 1.11 18.51 -5.64
CA SER A 15 1.59 19.88 -5.93
C SER A 15 3.06 19.93 -6.36
N LEU A 16 3.89 19.04 -5.82
CA LEU A 16 5.30 18.93 -6.20
C LEU A 16 5.44 18.35 -7.61
N LEU A 17 4.64 17.34 -7.92
CA LEU A 17 4.65 16.62 -9.19
C LEU A 17 3.96 17.40 -10.33
N ASP A 18 3.04 18.31 -10.03
CA ASP A 18 2.35 19.11 -11.05
C ASP A 18 3.33 19.92 -11.91
N ASN A 19 4.43 20.37 -11.31
CA ASN A 19 5.45 21.17 -11.99
C ASN A 19 6.63 20.34 -12.50
N ALA A 20 6.65 19.02 -12.28
CA ALA A 20 7.76 18.17 -12.69
C ALA A 20 7.58 17.65 -14.12
N GLU A 21 8.63 17.79 -14.94
CA GLU A 21 8.67 17.26 -16.30
C GLU A 21 8.92 15.75 -16.29
N MET A 22 7.85 14.98 -16.11
CA MET A 22 7.90 13.51 -16.00
C MET A 22 7.63 12.76 -17.33
N GLY A 23 7.57 13.49 -18.44
CA GLY A 23 7.25 12.95 -19.76
C GLY A 23 5.92 12.17 -19.80
N GLU A 24 5.90 11.08 -20.55
CA GLU A 24 4.71 10.25 -20.83
C GLU A 24 4.08 9.64 -19.56
N ARG A 25 4.85 9.42 -18.50
CA ARG A 25 4.35 8.79 -17.26
C ARG A 25 3.65 9.77 -16.33
N ARG A 26 3.72 11.09 -16.59
CA ARG A 26 3.16 12.14 -15.73
C ARG A 26 1.68 11.92 -15.43
N GLU A 27 0.89 11.69 -16.47
CA GLU A 27 -0.56 11.53 -16.34
C GLU A 27 -0.93 10.31 -15.50
N THR A 28 -0.25 9.18 -15.74
CA THR A 28 -0.48 7.95 -14.96
C THR A 28 -0.13 8.15 -13.49
N ILE A 29 1.00 8.82 -13.19
CA ILE A 29 1.43 9.09 -11.82
C ILE A 29 0.45 10.02 -11.11
N LEU A 30 0.07 11.14 -11.75
CA LEU A 30 -0.89 12.08 -11.17
C LEU A 30 -2.26 11.43 -10.96
N HIS A 31 -2.75 10.64 -11.92
CA HIS A 31 -3.99 9.88 -11.78
C HIS A 31 -3.96 8.94 -10.57
N LEU A 32 -2.86 8.21 -10.37
CA LEU A 32 -2.68 7.33 -9.21
C LEU A 32 -2.63 8.11 -7.90
N MET A 33 -1.95 9.26 -7.86
CA MET A 33 -1.89 10.11 -6.67
C MET A 33 -3.25 10.73 -6.32
N HIS A 34 -4.01 11.18 -7.31
CA HIS A 34 -5.38 11.66 -7.11
C HIS A 34 -6.31 10.55 -6.63
N SER A 35 -6.16 9.32 -7.17
CA SER A 35 -6.92 8.15 -6.72
C SER A 35 -6.58 7.79 -5.28
N ALA A 36 -5.30 7.82 -4.90
CA ALA A 36 -4.84 7.59 -3.53
C ALA A 36 -5.42 8.63 -2.56
N ARG A 37 -5.42 9.92 -2.97
CA ARG A 37 -6.03 11.00 -2.19
C ARG A 37 -7.52 10.78 -2.00
N ARG A 38 -8.27 10.45 -3.06
CA ARG A 38 -9.72 10.21 -2.98
C ARG A 38 -10.02 9.05 -2.03
N ALA A 39 -9.34 7.92 -2.18
CA ALA A 39 -9.48 6.78 -1.29
C ALA A 39 -9.18 7.14 0.18
N SER A 40 -8.15 7.95 0.45
CA SER A 40 -7.84 8.43 1.80
C SER A 40 -8.95 9.34 2.38
N SER A 41 -9.56 10.18 1.53
CA SER A 41 -10.71 11.01 1.91
C SER A 41 -11.94 10.17 2.26
N ASP A 42 -12.15 9.09 1.50
CA ASP A 42 -13.22 8.11 1.69
C ASP A 42 -12.93 7.12 2.84
N ARG A 43 -11.78 7.25 3.51
CA ARG A 43 -11.27 6.33 4.55
C ARG A 43 -11.09 4.89 4.09
N ASP A 44 -10.90 4.69 2.79
CA ASP A 44 -10.48 3.42 2.21
C ASP A 44 -8.95 3.34 2.21
N ASP A 45 -8.39 3.02 3.39
CA ASP A 45 -6.95 2.95 3.61
C ASP A 45 -6.28 1.91 2.70
N PHE A 46 -6.97 0.78 2.43
CA PHE A 46 -6.46 -0.27 1.55
C PHE A 46 -6.25 0.24 0.12
N SER A 47 -7.27 0.88 -0.46
CA SER A 47 -7.17 1.45 -1.80
C SER A 47 -6.18 2.61 -1.82
N ALA A 48 -6.13 3.44 -0.77
CA ALA A 48 -5.16 4.52 -0.66
C ALA A 48 -3.72 3.99 -0.69
N TYR A 49 -3.41 2.96 0.09
CA TYR A 49 -2.11 2.28 0.06
C TYR A 49 -1.82 1.66 -1.31
N LYS A 50 -2.76 0.92 -1.88
CA LYS A 50 -2.61 0.30 -3.22
C LYS A 50 -2.26 1.33 -4.29
N HIS A 51 -3.01 2.43 -4.37
CA HIS A 51 -2.75 3.49 -5.34
C HIS A 51 -1.41 4.20 -5.08
N SER A 52 -1.05 4.44 -3.82
CA SER A 52 0.23 5.07 -3.46
C SER A 52 1.45 4.20 -3.82
N LEU A 53 1.36 2.87 -3.62
CA LEU A 53 2.41 1.92 -4.01
C LEU A 53 2.57 1.83 -5.53
N ASN A 54 1.46 1.86 -6.26
CA ASN A 54 1.49 1.92 -7.71
C ASN A 54 2.12 3.22 -8.22
N ALA A 55 1.77 4.37 -7.60
CA ALA A 55 2.39 5.66 -7.94
C ALA A 55 3.90 5.63 -7.67
N LEU A 56 4.32 5.08 -6.53
CA LEU A 56 5.74 4.91 -6.18
C LEU A 56 6.50 4.05 -7.20
N SER A 57 5.90 2.95 -7.67
CA SER A 57 6.48 2.10 -8.71
C SER A 57 6.66 2.88 -10.02
N GLN A 58 5.67 3.68 -10.43
CA GLN A 58 5.75 4.51 -11.63
C GLN A 58 6.77 5.64 -11.48
N LEU A 59 6.88 6.28 -10.31
CA LEU A 59 7.90 7.30 -10.02
C LEU A 59 9.31 6.73 -10.11
N ARG A 60 9.57 5.53 -9.57
CA ARG A 60 10.87 4.86 -9.68
C ARG A 60 11.24 4.56 -11.14
N LYS A 61 10.27 4.15 -11.95
CA LYS A 61 10.44 3.93 -13.40
C LYS A 61 10.71 5.24 -14.14
N ALA A 62 9.93 6.29 -13.86
CA ALA A 62 10.12 7.62 -14.44
C ALA A 62 11.52 8.17 -14.11
N ARG A 63 11.97 8.05 -12.85
CA ARG A 63 13.33 8.45 -12.44
C ARG A 63 14.40 7.74 -13.27
N HIS A 64 14.25 6.43 -13.45
CA HIS A 64 15.21 5.65 -14.23
C HIS A 64 15.25 6.10 -15.70
N SER A 65 14.07 6.26 -16.33
CA SER A 65 13.98 6.76 -17.70
C SER A 65 14.56 8.17 -17.85
N MET A 66 14.30 9.08 -16.90
CA MET A 66 14.82 10.45 -16.92
C MET A 66 16.33 10.51 -16.77
N ARG A 67 16.91 9.67 -15.89
CA ARG A 67 18.37 9.54 -15.77
C ARG A 67 19.02 9.05 -17.06
N LEU A 68 18.42 8.07 -17.74
CA LEU A 68 18.93 7.56 -19.02
C LEU A 68 18.75 8.57 -20.16
N GLY A 69 17.69 9.37 -20.13
CA GLY A 69 17.40 10.40 -21.12
C GLY A 69 18.18 11.71 -20.94
N GLY A 70 19.06 11.81 -19.94
CA GLY A 70 19.83 13.02 -19.67
C GLY A 70 18.99 14.20 -19.15
N ALA A 71 17.88 13.92 -18.45
CA ALA A 71 17.06 14.96 -17.85
C ALA A 71 17.84 15.80 -16.83
N SER A 72 17.39 17.04 -16.60
CA SER A 72 18.04 17.93 -15.64
C SER A 72 18.02 17.34 -14.22
N GLU A 73 19.09 17.58 -13.47
CA GLU A 73 19.20 17.13 -12.06
C GLU A 73 18.10 17.73 -11.19
N GLN A 74 17.62 18.93 -11.53
CA GLN A 74 16.51 19.58 -10.84
C GLN A 74 15.18 18.80 -11.00
N ASN A 75 14.92 18.25 -12.19
CA ASN A 75 13.73 17.42 -12.40
C ASN A 75 13.85 16.05 -11.72
N ILE A 76 15.07 15.48 -11.67
CA ILE A 76 15.34 14.22 -10.98
C ILE A 76 15.15 14.37 -9.46
N THR A 77 15.66 15.45 -8.87
CA THR A 77 15.55 15.73 -7.43
C THR A 77 14.12 15.95 -6.97
N LEU A 78 13.26 16.61 -7.78
CA LEU A 78 11.82 16.68 -7.51
C LEU A 78 11.20 15.28 -7.42
N LEU A 79 11.56 14.40 -8.35
CA LEU A 79 11.10 13.02 -8.35
C LEU A 79 11.56 12.23 -7.14
N GLU A 80 12.82 12.40 -6.75
CA GLU A 80 13.37 11.76 -5.54
C GLU A 80 12.67 12.25 -4.28
N SER A 81 12.38 13.55 -4.19
CA SER A 81 11.61 14.09 -3.06
C SER A 81 10.21 13.46 -2.95
N ALA A 82 9.50 13.29 -4.08
CA ALA A 82 8.21 12.61 -4.09
C ALA A 82 8.31 11.14 -3.70
N ILE A 83 9.36 10.44 -4.16
CA ILE A 83 9.65 9.05 -3.77
C ILE A 83 9.88 8.96 -2.27
N ASP A 84 10.71 9.83 -1.71
CA ASP A 84 11.06 9.84 -0.29
C ASP A 84 9.84 10.12 0.60
N MET A 85 8.93 11.00 0.16
CA MET A 85 7.66 11.23 0.86
C MET A 85 6.72 10.01 0.85
N LEU A 86 6.84 9.11 -0.14
CA LEU A 86 6.04 7.89 -0.24
C LEU A 86 6.65 6.68 0.48
N LEU A 87 7.94 6.69 0.81
CA LEU A 87 8.59 5.58 1.51
C LEU A 87 7.94 5.23 2.87
N PRO A 88 7.56 6.20 3.73
CA PRO A 88 6.85 5.90 4.96
C PRO A 88 5.49 5.23 4.73
N VAL A 89 4.78 5.64 3.67
CA VAL A 89 3.48 5.07 3.28
C VAL A 89 3.65 3.62 2.84
N GLN A 90 4.74 3.29 2.12
CA GLN A 90 5.10 1.92 1.78
C GLN A 90 5.34 1.08 3.04
N LYS A 91 6.16 1.58 3.96
CA LYS A 91 6.50 0.87 5.21
C LYS A 91 5.26 0.58 6.06
N GLU A 92 4.32 1.51 6.10
CA GLU A 92 3.05 1.35 6.80
C GLU A 92 2.13 0.36 6.08
N ALA A 93 2.03 0.41 4.75
CA ALA A 93 1.27 -0.58 4.00
C ALA A 93 1.81 -2.02 4.20
N GLU A 94 3.13 -2.17 4.22
CA GLU A 94 3.80 -3.47 4.48
C GLU A 94 3.47 -4.00 5.88
N SER A 95 3.49 -3.14 6.91
CA SER A 95 3.14 -3.57 8.28
C SER A 95 1.68 -4.00 8.40
N TYR A 96 0.74 -3.30 7.75
CA TYR A 96 -0.67 -3.70 7.72
C TYR A 96 -0.87 -5.05 7.04
N SER A 97 -0.21 -5.28 5.90
CA SER A 97 -0.28 -6.57 5.17
C SER A 97 0.29 -7.74 5.99
N TYR A 98 1.37 -7.49 6.74
CA TYR A 98 1.97 -8.48 7.61
C TYR A 98 1.01 -8.85 8.74
N ILE A 99 0.41 -7.84 9.39
CA ILE A 99 -0.55 -8.06 10.48
C ILE A 99 -1.79 -8.81 9.95
N SER A 100 -2.37 -8.41 8.82
CA SER A 100 -3.55 -9.08 8.27
C SER A 100 -3.29 -10.55 7.92
N THR A 101 -2.11 -10.85 7.38
CA THR A 101 -1.72 -12.22 7.01
C THR A 101 -1.45 -13.09 8.24
N VAL A 102 -0.81 -12.52 9.27
CA VAL A 102 -0.55 -13.22 10.54
C VAL A 102 -1.84 -13.46 11.33
N VAL A 103 -2.77 -12.50 11.36
CA VAL A 103 -4.06 -12.65 12.03
C VAL A 103 -4.93 -13.68 11.30
N SER A 104 -4.97 -13.63 9.97
CA SER A 104 -5.74 -14.58 9.16
C SER A 104 -5.21 -16.02 9.30
N SER A 105 -3.88 -16.21 9.31
CA SER A 105 -3.29 -17.54 9.50
C SER A 105 -3.51 -18.13 10.90
N ARG A 106 -3.51 -17.30 11.95
CA ARG A 106 -3.87 -17.73 13.30
C ARG A 106 -5.34 -18.12 13.41
N GLY A 107 -6.24 -17.36 12.79
CA GLY A 107 -7.66 -17.69 12.72
C GLY A 107 -7.91 -19.06 12.08
N PHE A 108 -7.19 -19.35 11.00
CA PHE A 108 -7.24 -20.66 10.33
C PHE A 108 -6.75 -21.81 11.22
N LEU A 109 -5.65 -21.61 11.95
CA LEU A 109 -5.13 -22.61 12.91
C LEU A 109 -6.12 -22.92 14.03
N TYR A 110 -6.77 -21.91 14.61
CA TYR A 110 -7.80 -22.12 15.63
C TYR A 110 -9.02 -22.86 15.07
N LEU A 111 -9.45 -22.53 13.85
CA LEU A 111 -10.54 -23.24 13.16
C LEU A 111 -10.19 -24.71 12.93
N LEU A 112 -8.97 -24.98 12.47
CA LEU A 112 -8.48 -26.33 12.22
C LEU A 112 -8.38 -27.14 13.52
N PHE A 113 -7.92 -26.52 14.61
CA PHE A 113 -7.87 -27.14 15.93
C PHE A 113 -9.28 -27.45 16.48
N ALA A 114 -10.23 -26.54 16.32
CA ALA A 114 -11.62 -26.75 16.72
C ALA A 114 -12.28 -27.91 15.93
N LEU A 115 -12.01 -28.00 14.63
CA LEU A 115 -12.48 -29.12 13.79
C LEU A 115 -11.85 -30.45 14.21
N LEU A 116 -10.56 -30.46 14.55
CA LEU A 116 -9.88 -31.65 15.08
C LEU A 116 -10.49 -32.11 16.40
N LEU A 117 -10.74 -31.19 17.35
CA LEU A 117 -11.38 -31.53 18.62
C LEU A 117 -12.79 -32.09 18.41
N LEU A 118 -13.58 -31.49 17.52
CA LEU A 118 -14.90 -32.01 17.14
C LEU A 118 -14.84 -33.40 16.52
N ALA A 119 -13.80 -33.71 15.74
CA ALA A 119 -13.60 -35.03 15.14
C ALA A 119 -13.15 -36.08 16.17
N ILE A 120 -12.37 -35.69 17.19
CA ILE A 120 -11.84 -36.60 18.22
C ILE A 120 -12.89 -36.89 19.31
N CYS A 121 -13.73 -35.90 19.69
CA CYS A 121 -14.78 -36.07 20.70
C CYS A 121 -15.68 -37.31 20.51
N PRO A 122 -16.26 -37.60 19.33
CA PRO A 122 -17.11 -38.78 19.14
C PRO A 122 -16.31 -40.08 19.23
N ILE A 123 -15.04 -40.09 18.81
CA ILE A 123 -14.17 -41.27 18.90
C ILE A 123 -13.88 -41.61 20.37
N VAL A 124 -13.51 -40.61 21.17
CA VAL A 124 -13.25 -40.78 22.61
C VAL A 124 -14.53 -41.20 23.35
N PHE A 125 -15.67 -40.59 23.01
CA PHE A 125 -16.96 -40.97 23.59
C PHE A 125 -17.34 -42.42 23.27
N TRP A 126 -17.05 -42.88 22.05
CA TRP A 126 -17.33 -44.26 21.63
C TRP A 126 -16.42 -45.26 22.35
N VAL A 127 -15.13 -44.95 22.49
CA VAL A 127 -14.15 -45.79 23.21
C VAL A 127 -14.44 -45.88 24.71
N LEU A 128 -14.91 -44.80 25.36
CA LEU A 128 -15.23 -44.81 26.80
C LEU A 128 -16.54 -45.53 27.14
N ARG A 129 -17.40 -45.74 26.15
CA ARG A 129 -18.73 -46.35 26.34
C ARG A 129 -18.74 -47.86 26.06
N GLY A 130 -17.77 -48.37 25.30
CA GLY A 130 -17.57 -49.80 25.02
C GLY A 130 -16.74 -50.48 26.09
#